data_AF-A0A923ZDA9-F1
#
_entry.id   AF-A0A923ZDA9-F1
#
_cell.length_a   1.000
_cell.length_b   1.000
_cell.length_c   1.000
_cell.angle_alpha   90.00
_cell.angle_beta   90.00
_cell.angle_gamma   90.00
#
_symmetry.space_group_name_H-M   'P 1'
#
loop_
_entity.id
_entity.type
_entity.pdbx_description
1 polymer ?
#
loop_
_entity_poly.entity_id
_entity_poly.type
_entity_poly.pdbx_seq_one_letter_code
_entity_poly.pdbx_strand_id
1 'polypeptide(L)'
;MAIHQQIAFSSLADLARGLQQADFTSVELTGVYLDRIARLDPRLHAYVGVYAESALLQAQAADLQRRSGLPVSPLHGLPIAVKDLCEIEGQVTTCGSQAWSARRSATTSTVVERLLAAGMIILGKTHMVEFAFGGWGTNPLMGTPRNPWDMRGQHRAPGGSSSGSGVAVAGGLAPAAIGSDTGGSIRAPAAFNGLTGLKTTHGLISLHGTIALSPSLDTIGPMTRTAEDAGLLTAALAGPDLRDDGTFQRPLFHFDRSLASVRGVRIAVMRPAQYPLPVSDDIARATNNAVSTLRTLGAIVTEIDLPFDF
;
A
#
# COMPACT_ATOMS: atom_id res chain seq x y z
N MET A 1 4.67 -16.37 20.75
CA MET A 1 3.73 -16.63 19.62
C MET A 1 2.57 -15.64 19.55
N ALA A 2 1.87 -15.33 20.66
CA ALA A 2 0.73 -14.40 20.63
C ALA A 2 1.09 -12.95 20.22
N ILE A 3 2.16 -12.39 20.80
CA ILE A 3 2.64 -11.02 20.48
C ILE A 3 3.03 -10.89 19.00
N HIS A 4 3.72 -11.89 18.42
CA HIS A 4 4.07 -11.89 16.99
C HIS A 4 2.85 -11.92 16.07
N GLN A 5 1.76 -12.60 16.48
CA GLN A 5 0.51 -12.55 15.70
C GLN A 5 -0.17 -11.19 15.83
N GLN A 6 -0.21 -10.61 17.03
CA GLN A 6 -0.76 -9.28 17.23
C GLN A 6 -0.01 -8.24 16.38
N ILE A 7 1.32 -8.18 16.48
CA ILE A 7 2.19 -7.28 15.69
C ILE A 7 1.89 -7.41 14.19
N ALA A 8 1.86 -8.64 13.67
CA ALA A 8 1.71 -8.88 12.24
C ALA A 8 0.44 -8.26 11.62
N PHE A 9 -0.62 -8.12 12.42
CA PHE A 9 -1.92 -7.64 12.00
C PHE A 9 -2.32 -6.28 12.61
N SER A 10 -1.43 -5.63 13.36
CA SER A 10 -1.62 -4.26 13.87
C SER A 10 -1.59 -3.20 12.76
N SER A 11 -2.24 -2.06 13.03
CA SER A 11 -2.13 -0.85 12.21
C SER A 11 -0.74 -0.20 12.37
N LEU A 12 -0.32 0.64 11.41
CA LEU A 12 0.90 1.43 11.58
C LEU A 12 0.79 2.36 12.79
N ALA A 13 -0.39 2.96 13.02
CA ALA A 13 -0.64 3.81 14.18
C ALA A 13 -0.44 3.07 15.52
N ASP A 14 -0.88 1.82 15.64
CA ASP A 14 -0.69 1.02 16.85
C ASP A 14 0.77 0.59 17.02
N LEU A 15 1.45 0.22 15.92
CA LEU A 15 2.87 -0.12 15.96
C LEU A 15 3.74 1.09 16.35
N ALA A 16 3.41 2.28 15.83
CA ALA A 16 4.07 3.52 16.21
C ALA A 16 3.93 3.80 17.71
N ARG A 17 2.73 3.55 18.27
CA ARG A 17 2.46 3.69 19.70
C ARG A 17 3.28 2.70 20.52
N GLY A 18 3.36 1.43 20.10
CA GLY A 18 4.21 0.43 20.74
C GLY A 18 5.70 0.81 20.76
N LEU A 19 6.22 1.34 19.65
CA LEU A 19 7.59 1.88 19.60
C LEU A 19 7.78 3.10 20.50
N GLN A 20 6.75 3.90 20.73
CA GLN A 20 6.81 5.07 21.63
C GLN A 20 6.76 4.65 23.10
N GLN A 21 6.02 3.60 23.41
CA GLN A 21 5.87 3.03 24.75
C GLN A 21 7.00 2.05 25.11
N ALA A 22 7.90 1.78 24.16
CA ALA A 22 8.98 0.81 24.28
C ALA A 22 8.50 -0.63 24.55
N ASP A 23 7.32 -0.99 24.03
CA ASP A 23 6.79 -2.37 24.07
C ASP A 23 7.67 -3.33 23.23
N PHE A 24 8.32 -2.79 22.21
CA PHE A 24 9.31 -3.42 21.37
C PHE A 24 10.18 -2.35 20.69
N THR A 25 11.32 -2.77 20.18
CA THR A 25 12.24 -1.98 19.37
C THR A 25 11.91 -2.10 17.87
N SER A 26 12.47 -1.21 17.05
CA SER A 26 12.36 -1.31 15.59
C SER A 26 13.05 -2.56 15.05
N VAL A 27 14.15 -3.00 15.67
CA VAL A 27 14.82 -4.27 15.32
C VAL A 27 13.92 -5.47 15.59
N GLU A 28 13.30 -5.54 16.77
CA GLU A 28 12.37 -6.63 17.11
C GLU A 28 11.15 -6.62 16.18
N LEU A 29 10.55 -5.45 15.95
CA LEU A 29 9.43 -5.28 15.02
C LEU A 29 9.78 -5.75 13.61
N THR A 30 10.92 -5.31 13.09
CA THR A 30 11.39 -5.69 11.75
C THR A 30 11.68 -7.18 11.67
N GLY A 31 12.33 -7.74 12.70
CA GLY A 31 12.58 -9.17 12.83
C GLY A 31 11.30 -10.01 12.78
N VAL A 32 10.22 -9.58 13.44
CA VAL A 32 8.91 -10.25 13.37
C VAL A 32 8.41 -10.37 11.93
N TYR A 33 8.52 -9.31 11.11
CA TYR A 33 8.09 -9.38 9.71
C TYR A 33 9.03 -10.21 8.84
N LEU A 34 10.35 -10.10 9.02
CA LEU A 34 11.33 -10.91 8.28
C LEU A 34 11.15 -12.42 8.56
N ASP A 35 10.94 -12.81 9.82
CA ASP A 35 10.65 -14.20 10.21
C ASP A 35 9.37 -14.71 9.55
N ARG A 36 8.35 -13.86 9.47
CA ARG A 36 7.08 -14.20 8.82
C ARG A 36 7.23 -14.33 7.32
N ILE A 37 7.99 -13.44 6.68
CA ILE A 37 8.32 -13.53 5.25
C ILE A 37 9.01 -14.87 4.99
N ALA A 38 10.08 -15.19 5.73
CA ALA A 38 10.80 -16.45 5.56
C ALA A 38 9.90 -17.70 5.70
N ARG A 39 8.95 -17.67 6.64
CA ARG A 39 8.04 -18.80 6.91
C ARG A 39 6.88 -18.92 5.93
N LEU A 40 6.29 -17.80 5.51
CA LEU A 40 4.98 -17.78 4.83
C LEU A 40 5.09 -17.42 3.34
N ASP A 41 6.07 -16.61 2.96
CA ASP A 41 6.24 -16.15 1.59
C ASP A 41 6.58 -17.25 0.58
N PRO A 42 7.26 -18.37 0.93
CA PRO A 42 7.40 -19.50 0.01
C PRO A 42 6.06 -20.08 -0.48
N ARG A 43 4.96 -19.81 0.24
CA ARG A 43 3.61 -20.19 -0.16
C ARG A 43 2.79 -19.02 -0.70
N LEU A 44 2.95 -17.83 -0.14
CA LEU A 44 2.18 -16.64 -0.53
C LEU A 44 2.73 -15.93 -1.77
N HIS A 45 4.04 -16.05 -2.01
CA HIS A 45 4.75 -15.54 -3.17
C HIS A 45 4.55 -14.03 -3.37
N ALA A 46 4.60 -13.26 -2.28
CA ALA A 46 4.34 -11.82 -2.28
C ALA A 46 5.58 -11.00 -2.64
N TYR A 47 6.80 -11.49 -2.37
CA TYR A 47 8.05 -10.77 -2.62
C TYR A 47 8.82 -11.30 -3.82
N VAL A 48 9.35 -10.37 -4.63
CA VAL A 48 10.37 -10.66 -5.66
C VAL A 48 11.77 -10.66 -5.02
N GLY A 49 11.97 -9.80 -4.01
CA GLY A 49 13.23 -9.71 -3.27
C GLY A 49 13.00 -9.19 -1.86
N VAL A 50 13.70 -9.78 -0.89
CA VAL A 50 13.63 -9.44 0.53
C VAL A 50 14.99 -8.88 0.95
N TYR A 51 14.99 -7.76 1.66
CA TYR A 51 16.20 -7.00 1.98
C TYR A 51 16.61 -7.14 3.45
N ALA A 52 16.57 -8.36 3.98
CA ALA A 52 16.66 -8.65 5.41
C ALA A 52 17.84 -7.96 6.12
N GLU A 53 19.05 -8.05 5.56
CA GLU A 53 20.24 -7.43 6.14
C GLU A 53 20.11 -5.91 6.22
N SER A 54 19.81 -5.25 5.11
CA SER A 54 19.66 -3.79 5.09
C SER A 54 18.47 -3.30 5.92
N ALA A 55 17.39 -4.08 5.99
CA ALA A 55 16.22 -3.76 6.81
C ALA A 55 16.57 -3.79 8.31
N LEU A 56 17.35 -4.78 8.76
CA LEU A 56 17.82 -4.84 10.15
C LEU A 56 18.81 -3.72 10.47
N LEU A 57 19.70 -3.35 9.54
CA LEU A 57 20.60 -2.20 9.73
C LEU A 57 19.82 -0.88 9.82
N GLN A 58 18.82 -0.67 8.97
CA GLN A 58 17.91 0.49 9.05
C GLN A 58 17.16 0.51 10.39
N ALA A 59 16.70 -0.65 10.86
CA ALA A 59 16.01 -0.78 12.14
C ALA A 59 16.92 -0.42 13.33
N GLN A 60 18.17 -0.87 13.32
CA GLN A 60 19.17 -0.52 14.35
C GLN A 60 19.43 0.99 14.37
N ALA A 61 19.56 1.61 13.19
CA ALA A 61 19.73 3.05 13.07
C ALA A 61 18.51 3.82 13.60
N ALA A 62 17.29 3.38 13.28
CA ALA A 62 16.06 3.96 13.80
C ALA A 62 15.98 3.88 15.33
N ASP A 63 16.35 2.74 15.92
CA ASP A 63 16.39 2.59 17.38
C ASP A 63 17.42 3.53 18.05
N LEU A 64 18.60 3.72 17.43
CA LEU A 64 19.59 4.69 17.90
C LEU A 64 19.06 6.12 17.84
N GLN A 65 18.40 6.49 16.74
CA GLN A 65 17.81 7.81 16.55
C GLN A 65 16.69 8.07 17.55
N ARG A 66 15.79 7.11 17.80
CA ARG A 66 14.74 7.21 18.82
C ARG A 66 15.31 7.42 20.22
N ARG A 67 16.41 6.72 20.57
CA ARG A 67 17.08 6.89 21.86
C ARG A 67 17.78 8.24 22.03
N SER A 68 18.10 8.94 20.95
CA SER A 68 18.76 10.26 21.01
C SER A 68 17.86 11.37 21.58
N GLY A 69 16.54 11.16 21.65
CA GLY A 69 15.57 12.15 22.10
C GLY A 69 15.21 13.21 21.05
N LEU A 70 15.75 13.11 19.83
CA LEU A 70 15.35 13.97 18.72
C LEU A 70 13.92 13.65 18.27
N PRO A 71 13.13 14.68 17.86
CA PRO A 71 11.82 14.44 17.26
C PRO A 71 11.95 13.58 16.01
N VAL A 72 11.11 12.55 15.93
CA VAL A 72 11.04 11.64 14.78
C VAL A 72 9.64 11.65 14.17
N SER A 73 9.56 11.29 12.89
CA SER A 73 8.29 11.08 12.20
C SER A 73 7.40 10.06 12.94
N PRO A 74 6.06 10.18 12.89
CA PRO A 74 5.15 9.13 13.36
C PRO A 74 5.34 7.76 12.70
N LEU A 75 6.03 7.71 11.54
CA LEU A 75 6.33 6.47 10.80
C LEU A 75 7.74 5.93 11.07
N HIS A 76 8.52 6.62 11.90
CA HIS A 76 9.93 6.33 12.10
C HIS A 76 10.14 4.99 12.81
N GLY A 77 10.92 4.11 12.18
CA GLY A 77 11.22 2.78 12.67
C GLY A 77 10.16 1.72 12.33
N LEU A 78 9.18 2.05 11.48
CA LEU A 78 8.17 1.10 11.01
C LEU A 78 8.57 0.45 9.68
N PRO A 79 8.37 -0.87 9.53
CA PRO A 79 8.66 -1.56 8.27
C PRO A 79 7.58 -1.35 7.20
N ILE A 80 7.97 -1.40 5.94
CA ILE A 80 7.07 -1.27 4.77
C ILE A 80 7.59 -2.07 3.57
N ALA A 81 6.68 -2.62 2.78
CA ALA A 81 7.02 -3.24 1.50
C ALA A 81 6.75 -2.29 0.33
N VAL A 82 7.49 -2.39 -0.78
CA VAL A 82 7.30 -1.51 -1.94
C VAL A 82 7.11 -2.31 -3.22
N LYS A 83 6.16 -1.90 -4.06
CA LYS A 83 5.94 -2.53 -5.37
C LYS A 83 7.19 -2.50 -6.23
N ASP A 84 7.39 -3.57 -7.00
CA ASP A 84 8.63 -3.79 -7.77
C ASP A 84 9.01 -2.59 -8.65
N LEU A 85 8.04 -1.90 -9.28
CA LEU A 85 8.30 -0.73 -10.13
C LEU A 85 8.91 0.52 -9.47
N CYS A 86 9.02 0.59 -8.15
CA CYS A 86 9.66 1.74 -7.49
C CYS A 86 11.19 1.56 -7.50
N GLU A 87 11.95 2.32 -8.28
CA GLU A 87 13.40 2.13 -8.32
C GLU A 87 14.05 2.33 -6.94
N ILE A 88 15.09 1.54 -6.65
CA ILE A 88 15.99 1.68 -5.49
C ILE A 88 17.40 1.46 -5.99
N GLU A 89 18.25 2.48 -5.86
CA GLU A 89 19.60 2.48 -6.44
C GLU A 89 20.38 1.23 -6.05
N GLY A 90 21.02 0.61 -7.04
CA GLY A 90 21.81 -0.62 -6.86
C GLY A 90 20.98 -1.89 -6.71
N GLN A 91 19.69 -1.81 -6.39
CA GLN A 91 18.79 -2.96 -6.29
C GLN A 91 18.17 -3.33 -7.64
N VAL A 92 17.83 -4.61 -7.80
CA VAL A 92 17.12 -5.09 -8.98
C VAL A 92 15.67 -4.60 -8.97
N THR A 93 15.21 -4.07 -10.10
CA THR A 93 13.81 -3.71 -10.35
C THR A 93 13.33 -4.38 -11.64
N THR A 94 12.51 -5.42 -11.51
CA THR A 94 12.06 -6.24 -12.65
C THR A 94 10.80 -5.70 -13.32
N CYS A 95 10.04 -4.85 -12.62
CA CYS A 95 8.69 -4.44 -13.01
C CYS A 95 7.76 -5.64 -13.31
N GLY A 96 7.97 -6.76 -12.61
CA GLY A 96 7.30 -8.02 -12.86
C GLY A 96 7.69 -8.73 -14.17
N SER A 97 8.73 -8.29 -14.88
CA SER A 97 9.16 -8.92 -16.13
C SER A 97 10.41 -9.79 -15.93
N GLN A 98 10.36 -11.03 -16.42
CA GLN A 98 11.53 -11.93 -16.40
C GLN A 98 12.69 -11.37 -17.23
N ALA A 99 12.39 -10.57 -18.26
CA ALA A 99 13.40 -9.90 -19.09
C ALA A 99 14.26 -8.90 -18.29
N TRP A 100 13.76 -8.40 -17.15
CA TRP A 100 14.47 -7.43 -16.30
C TRP A 100 14.96 -8.05 -14.98
N SER A 101 15.05 -9.39 -14.90
CA SER A 101 15.48 -10.13 -13.70
C SER A 101 16.88 -9.75 -13.17
N ALA A 102 17.73 -9.16 -14.00
CA ALA A 102 19.06 -8.66 -13.61
C ALA A 102 19.22 -7.14 -13.72
N ARG A 103 18.15 -6.38 -14.04
CA ARG A 103 18.24 -4.93 -14.23
C ARG A 103 18.34 -4.22 -12.88
N ARG A 104 19.53 -3.69 -12.59
CA ARG A 104 19.78 -2.86 -11.41
C ARG A 104 19.36 -1.41 -11.67
N SER A 105 18.71 -0.82 -10.69
CA SER A 105 18.26 0.57 -10.72
C SER A 105 19.45 1.52 -10.62
N ALA A 106 19.47 2.58 -11.44
CA ALA A 106 20.49 3.61 -11.39
C ALA A 106 20.11 4.81 -10.50
N THR A 107 18.91 4.78 -9.92
CA THR A 107 18.38 5.85 -9.07
C THR A 107 17.46 5.26 -8.02
N THR A 108 17.11 6.06 -7.01
CA THR A 108 16.06 5.76 -6.06
C THR A 108 14.84 6.61 -6.38
N SER A 109 13.67 5.99 -6.43
CA SER A 109 12.40 6.70 -6.64
C SER A 109 12.09 7.67 -5.52
N THR A 110 11.45 8.79 -5.84
CA THR A 110 11.10 9.82 -4.84
C THR A 110 10.17 9.27 -3.77
N VAL A 111 9.30 8.33 -4.10
CA VAL A 111 8.48 7.63 -3.10
C VAL A 111 9.35 6.89 -2.09
N VAL A 112 10.39 6.16 -2.53
CA VAL A 112 11.28 5.44 -1.61
C VAL A 112 12.16 6.41 -0.83
N GLU A 113 12.68 7.46 -1.46
CA GLU A 113 13.42 8.53 -0.76
C GLU A 113 12.58 9.14 0.37
N ARG A 114 11.29 9.43 0.13
CA ARG A 114 10.38 10.00 1.14
C ARG A 114 10.06 9.01 2.26
N LEU A 115 9.90 7.71 1.95
CA LEU A 115 9.76 6.68 2.98
C LEU A 115 10.99 6.61 3.89
N LEU A 116 12.19 6.60 3.30
CA LEU A 116 13.46 6.58 4.04
C LEU A 116 13.65 7.86 4.85
N ALA A 117 13.30 9.02 4.30
CA ALA A 117 13.34 10.31 5.01
C ALA A 117 12.34 10.36 6.19
N ALA A 118 11.18 9.68 6.06
CA ALA A 118 10.25 9.47 7.16
C ALA A 118 10.74 8.42 8.19
N GLY A 119 11.92 7.82 7.96
CA GLY A 119 12.55 6.82 8.81
C GLY A 119 11.91 5.44 8.73
N MET A 120 11.18 5.15 7.66
CA MET A 120 10.61 3.82 7.45
C MET A 120 11.67 2.83 6.95
N ILE A 121 11.42 1.55 7.21
CA ILE A 121 12.35 0.46 6.92
C ILE A 121 11.83 -0.35 5.73
N ILE A 122 12.60 -0.42 4.64
CA ILE A 122 12.15 -1.14 3.43
C ILE A 122 12.42 -2.64 3.59
N LEU A 123 11.35 -3.44 3.69
CA LEU A 123 11.44 -4.90 3.80
C LEU A 123 11.87 -5.58 2.50
N GLY A 124 11.50 -5.02 1.35
CA GLY A 124 11.73 -5.65 0.06
C GLY A 124 10.80 -5.15 -1.05
N LYS A 125 10.94 -5.79 -2.21
CA LYS A 125 10.15 -5.55 -3.42
C LYS A 125 9.05 -6.59 -3.53
N THR A 126 7.82 -6.16 -3.73
CA THR A 126 6.68 -7.08 -3.88
C THR A 126 6.37 -7.38 -5.34
N HIS A 127 5.93 -8.59 -5.62
CA HIS A 127 5.44 -9.03 -6.92
C HIS A 127 4.36 -8.11 -7.48
N MET A 128 4.32 -8.04 -8.81
CA MET A 128 3.31 -7.33 -9.57
C MET A 128 3.04 -8.03 -10.90
N VAL A 129 1.95 -7.65 -11.55
CA VAL A 129 1.73 -8.00 -12.96
C VAL A 129 2.80 -7.31 -13.81
N GLU A 130 3.32 -8.02 -14.80
CA GLU A 130 4.34 -7.52 -15.73
C GLU A 130 3.95 -6.15 -16.30
N PHE A 131 4.84 -5.17 -16.13
CA PHE A 131 4.66 -3.76 -16.51
C PHE A 131 3.34 -3.12 -16.03
N ALA A 132 2.84 -3.59 -14.88
CA ALA A 132 1.59 -3.15 -14.28
C ALA A 132 0.33 -3.40 -15.13
N PHE A 133 0.43 -4.17 -16.22
CA PHE A 133 -0.63 -4.31 -17.21
C PHE A 133 -1.55 -5.51 -16.95
N GLY A 134 -2.39 -5.39 -15.91
CA GLY A 134 -3.45 -6.38 -15.65
C GLY A 134 -4.09 -6.27 -14.27
N GLY A 135 -5.42 -6.49 -14.21
CA GLY A 135 -6.24 -6.31 -13.01
C GLY A 135 -6.38 -7.54 -12.10
N TRP A 136 -6.02 -8.74 -12.58
CA TRP A 136 -6.19 -9.99 -11.81
C TRP A 136 -4.99 -10.34 -10.92
N GLY A 137 -3.84 -9.71 -11.12
CA GLY A 137 -2.63 -9.99 -10.35
C GLY A 137 -1.78 -11.14 -10.90
N THR A 138 -2.21 -11.76 -11.99
CA THR A 138 -1.54 -12.89 -12.66
C THR A 138 -0.26 -12.46 -13.35
N ASN A 139 0.79 -13.24 -13.13
CA ASN A 139 2.06 -13.11 -13.83
C ASN A 139 2.57 -14.51 -14.23
N PRO A 140 2.57 -14.86 -15.53
CA PRO A 140 2.91 -16.21 -15.97
C PRO A 140 4.41 -16.51 -15.92
N LEU A 141 5.27 -15.50 -16.02
CA LEU A 141 6.72 -15.67 -16.12
C LEU A 141 7.42 -15.57 -14.76
N MET A 142 6.97 -14.66 -13.90
CA MET A 142 7.55 -14.44 -12.56
C MET A 142 6.76 -15.11 -11.44
N GLY A 143 5.59 -15.70 -11.75
CA GLY A 143 4.71 -16.33 -10.78
C GLY A 143 3.71 -15.35 -10.15
N THR A 144 2.58 -15.89 -9.71
CA THR A 144 1.44 -15.12 -9.20
C THR A 144 1.32 -15.26 -7.68
N PRO A 145 1.26 -14.14 -6.92
CA PRO A 145 0.98 -14.17 -5.49
C PRO A 145 -0.34 -14.87 -5.17
N ARG A 146 -0.40 -15.59 -4.05
CA ARG A 146 -1.61 -16.29 -3.60
C ARG A 146 -2.39 -15.43 -2.61
N ASN A 147 -3.67 -15.22 -2.87
CA ASN A 147 -4.53 -14.47 -1.96
C ASN A 147 -4.64 -15.21 -0.60
N PRO A 148 -4.28 -14.59 0.53
CA PRO A 148 -4.23 -15.25 1.83
C PRO A 148 -5.61 -15.66 2.38
N TRP A 149 -6.70 -15.11 1.83
CA TRP A 149 -8.07 -15.47 2.21
C TRP A 149 -8.52 -16.81 1.64
N ASP A 150 -7.84 -17.34 0.61
CA ASP A 150 -8.16 -18.64 0.03
C ASP A 150 -6.91 -19.50 -0.21
N MET A 151 -6.49 -20.13 0.89
CA MET A 151 -5.35 -21.04 0.92
C MET A 151 -5.76 -22.51 0.67
N ARG A 152 -7.04 -22.79 0.37
CA ARG A 152 -7.58 -24.16 0.22
C ARG A 152 -8.10 -24.37 -1.22
N GLY A 153 -7.57 -25.36 -1.93
CA GLY A 153 -8.04 -25.69 -3.28
C GLY A 153 -7.48 -24.76 -4.36
N GLN A 154 -8.34 -24.25 -5.25
CA GLN A 154 -7.92 -23.37 -6.34
C GLN A 154 -7.69 -21.95 -5.83
N HIS A 155 -6.45 -21.47 -5.93
CA HIS A 155 -6.08 -20.15 -5.41
C HIS A 155 -6.82 -19.04 -6.14
N ARG A 156 -7.49 -18.18 -5.36
CA ARG A 156 -8.16 -16.98 -5.87
C ARG A 156 -7.13 -15.93 -6.28
N ALA A 157 -7.51 -15.15 -7.29
CA ALA A 157 -6.74 -14.01 -7.73
C ALA A 157 -6.48 -13.04 -6.56
N PRO A 158 -5.23 -12.54 -6.41
CA PRO A 158 -4.92 -11.51 -5.42
C PRO A 158 -5.36 -10.10 -5.88
N GLY A 159 -5.82 -9.95 -7.12
CA GLY A 159 -6.03 -8.65 -7.74
C GLY A 159 -4.70 -8.01 -8.18
N GLY A 160 -4.77 -7.06 -9.08
CA GLY A 160 -3.59 -6.51 -9.73
C GLY A 160 -3.75 -5.06 -10.19
N SER A 161 -2.66 -4.41 -10.57
CA SER A 161 -1.34 -5.01 -10.76
C SER A 161 -0.45 -5.06 -9.51
N SER A 162 -0.83 -4.42 -8.40
CA SER A 162 -0.06 -4.43 -7.13
C SER A 162 -0.31 -5.71 -6.30
N SER A 163 -0.24 -6.88 -6.94
CA SER A 163 -0.65 -8.17 -6.38
C SER A 163 0.13 -8.55 -5.13
N GLY A 164 1.47 -8.50 -5.19
CA GLY A 164 2.32 -8.85 -4.06
C GLY A 164 2.17 -7.85 -2.91
N SER A 165 1.97 -6.57 -3.20
CA SER A 165 1.73 -5.54 -2.19
C SER A 165 0.44 -5.82 -1.38
N GLY A 166 -0.64 -6.23 -2.06
CA GLY A 166 -1.89 -6.63 -1.40
C GLY A 166 -1.72 -7.89 -0.54
N VAL A 167 -1.07 -8.92 -1.09
CA VAL A 167 -0.82 -10.18 -0.37
C VAL A 167 0.12 -9.98 0.82
N ALA A 168 1.16 -9.15 0.68
CA ALA A 168 2.11 -8.88 1.76
C ALA A 168 1.41 -8.28 2.98
N VAL A 169 0.52 -7.31 2.78
CA VAL A 169 -0.22 -6.70 3.90
C VAL A 169 -1.28 -7.66 4.45
N ALA A 170 -2.11 -8.28 3.60
CA ALA A 170 -3.17 -9.17 4.08
C ALA A 170 -2.63 -10.45 4.74
N GLY A 171 -1.48 -10.97 4.31
CA GLY A 171 -0.79 -12.10 4.93
C GLY A 171 -0.01 -11.73 6.21
N GLY A 172 0.04 -10.45 6.57
CA GLY A 172 0.84 -9.95 7.70
C GLY A 172 2.34 -10.12 7.49
N LEU A 173 2.80 -10.02 6.25
CA LEU A 173 4.22 -10.02 5.87
C LEU A 173 4.81 -8.60 5.85
N ALA A 174 3.94 -7.59 5.88
CA ALA A 174 4.25 -6.18 6.13
C ALA A 174 3.02 -5.52 6.80
N PRO A 175 3.19 -4.45 7.58
CA PRO A 175 2.05 -3.70 8.12
C PRO A 175 1.38 -2.82 7.06
N ALA A 176 2.14 -2.39 6.05
CA ALA A 176 1.70 -1.60 4.93
C ALA A 176 2.57 -1.87 3.70
N ALA A 177 2.07 -1.48 2.52
CA ALA A 177 2.83 -1.53 1.29
C ALA A 177 2.51 -0.35 0.37
N ILE A 178 3.45 0.01 -0.50
CA ILE A 178 3.21 0.94 -1.60
C ILE A 178 2.84 0.18 -2.87
N GLY A 179 1.78 0.65 -3.55
CA GLY A 179 1.39 0.20 -4.88
C GLY A 179 1.36 1.35 -5.90
N SER A 180 0.95 1.00 -7.13
CA SER A 180 0.58 1.98 -8.16
C SER A 180 -0.81 1.71 -8.72
N ASP A 181 -1.53 2.75 -9.11
CA ASP A 181 -2.89 2.68 -9.65
C ASP A 181 -3.03 3.51 -10.93
N THR A 182 -3.11 2.81 -12.05
CA THR A 182 -3.37 3.37 -13.39
C THR A 182 -4.86 3.27 -13.74
N GLY A 183 -5.44 2.08 -13.54
CA GLY A 183 -6.84 1.77 -13.83
C GLY A 183 -7.55 1.00 -12.73
N GLY A 184 -7.04 1.04 -11.50
CA GLY A 184 -7.53 0.24 -10.36
C GLY A 184 -6.44 -0.54 -9.63
N SER A 185 -5.17 -0.37 -9.99
CA SER A 185 -4.10 -1.26 -9.54
C SER A 185 -3.67 -1.15 -8.06
N ILE A 186 -4.24 -0.22 -7.29
CA ILE A 186 -4.22 -0.21 -5.81
C ILE A 186 -5.57 -0.67 -5.28
N ARG A 187 -6.66 -0.11 -5.81
CA ARG A 187 -8.02 -0.35 -5.29
C ARG A 187 -8.49 -1.79 -5.48
N ALA A 188 -8.22 -2.41 -6.63
CA ALA A 188 -8.58 -3.80 -6.93
C ALA A 188 -7.86 -4.80 -6.02
N PRO A 189 -6.52 -4.82 -5.90
CA PRO A 189 -5.86 -5.72 -4.95
C PRO A 189 -6.24 -5.40 -3.51
N ALA A 190 -6.47 -4.14 -3.13
CA ALA A 190 -6.96 -3.85 -1.78
C ALA A 190 -8.34 -4.47 -1.50
N ALA A 191 -9.29 -4.33 -2.44
CA ALA A 191 -10.61 -4.95 -2.32
C ALA A 191 -10.53 -6.48 -2.24
N PHE A 192 -9.67 -7.12 -3.03
CA PHE A 192 -9.55 -8.58 -3.08
C PHE A 192 -8.88 -9.16 -1.83
N ASN A 193 -8.07 -8.35 -1.15
CA ASN A 193 -7.33 -8.76 0.04
C ASN A 193 -7.93 -8.19 1.35
N GLY A 194 -9.07 -7.51 1.30
CA GLY A 194 -9.74 -6.96 2.49
C GLY A 194 -8.93 -5.84 3.16
N LEU A 195 -8.38 -4.92 2.37
CA LEU A 195 -7.49 -3.84 2.81
C LEU A 195 -8.05 -2.47 2.47
N THR A 196 -7.45 -1.43 3.07
CA THR A 196 -7.64 -0.04 2.66
C THR A 196 -6.60 0.31 1.61
N GLY A 197 -7.01 0.58 0.37
CA GLY A 197 -6.14 1.02 -0.72
C GLY A 197 -6.53 2.41 -1.21
N LEU A 198 -5.59 3.35 -1.16
CA LEU A 198 -5.84 4.74 -1.55
C LEU A 198 -5.14 5.06 -2.88
N LYS A 199 -5.95 5.23 -3.93
CA LYS A 199 -5.51 5.92 -5.15
C LYS A 199 -5.53 7.42 -4.87
N THR A 200 -4.38 8.08 -5.00
CA THR A 200 -4.27 9.53 -4.77
C THR A 200 -4.72 10.34 -5.98
N THR A 201 -4.90 11.65 -5.78
CA THR A 201 -5.01 12.60 -6.88
C THR A 201 -3.74 12.52 -7.73
N HIS A 202 -3.88 12.51 -9.06
CA HIS A 202 -2.74 12.48 -9.98
C HIS A 202 -1.77 13.63 -9.70
N GLY A 203 -0.47 13.36 -9.63
CA GLY A 203 0.56 14.34 -9.27
C GLY A 203 0.65 14.68 -7.77
N LEU A 204 -0.16 14.09 -6.88
CA LEU A 204 -0.02 14.36 -5.45
C LEU A 204 1.29 13.79 -4.86
N ILE A 205 1.67 12.62 -5.35
CA ILE A 205 2.92 11.92 -5.02
C ILE A 205 3.71 11.79 -6.32
N SER A 206 5.00 12.14 -6.27
CA SER A 206 5.91 12.08 -7.42
C SER A 206 5.97 10.67 -8.03
N LEU A 207 6.00 10.61 -9.36
CA LEU A 207 6.28 9.42 -10.15
C LEU A 207 7.76 9.29 -10.52
N HIS A 208 8.62 10.24 -10.12
CA HIS A 208 10.04 10.18 -10.45
C HIS A 208 10.69 8.90 -9.92
N GLY A 209 11.43 8.22 -10.80
CA GLY A 209 12.05 6.93 -10.53
C GLY A 209 11.05 5.78 -10.36
N THR A 210 9.78 5.94 -10.76
CA THR A 210 8.86 4.80 -10.90
C THR A 210 8.76 4.39 -12.37
N ILE A 211 8.69 3.09 -12.64
CA ILE A 211 8.48 2.60 -14.00
C ILE A 211 7.02 2.83 -14.39
N ALA A 212 6.81 3.67 -15.41
CA ALA A 212 5.48 4.07 -15.86
C ALA A 212 4.79 2.97 -16.69
N LEU A 213 3.46 2.92 -16.56
CA LEU A 213 2.57 2.25 -17.52
C LEU A 213 1.88 3.29 -18.39
N SER A 214 1.27 4.30 -17.77
CA SER A 214 0.58 5.40 -18.44
C SER A 214 0.74 6.68 -17.61
N PRO A 215 1.72 7.55 -17.94
CA PRO A 215 2.07 8.71 -17.12
C PRO A 215 0.91 9.66 -16.80
N SER A 216 -0.10 9.75 -17.68
CA SER A 216 -1.29 10.60 -17.48
C SER A 216 -2.30 10.01 -16.49
N LEU A 217 -2.22 8.71 -16.17
CA LEU A 217 -3.15 8.00 -15.30
C LEU A 217 -2.48 7.47 -14.03
N ASP A 218 -1.18 7.18 -14.11
CA ASP A 218 -0.40 6.57 -13.05
C ASP A 218 -0.43 7.42 -11.78
N THR A 219 -0.63 6.74 -10.66
CA THR A 219 -0.52 7.31 -9.33
C THR A 219 0.13 6.32 -8.40
N ILE A 220 0.80 6.83 -7.38
CA ILE A 220 1.35 6.04 -6.28
C ILE A 220 0.43 6.19 -5.07
N GLY A 221 0.31 5.12 -4.29
CA GLY A 221 -0.48 5.16 -3.08
C GLY A 221 -0.30 3.96 -2.16
N PRO A 222 -0.74 4.10 -0.90
CA PRO A 222 -0.58 3.07 0.10
C PRO A 222 -1.68 2.02 0.06
N MET A 223 -1.33 0.80 0.45
CA MET A 223 -2.24 -0.25 0.89
C MET A 223 -1.94 -0.59 2.35
N THR A 224 -2.97 -0.51 3.18
CA THR A 224 -2.87 -0.56 4.64
C THR A 224 -4.08 -1.28 5.23
N ARG A 225 -4.10 -1.46 6.56
CA ARG A 225 -5.25 -2.02 7.26
C ARG A 225 -6.33 -1.01 7.59
N THR A 226 -5.98 0.28 7.68
CA THR A 226 -6.88 1.34 8.16
C THR A 226 -6.80 2.59 7.29
N ALA A 227 -7.88 3.37 7.26
CA ALA A 227 -7.88 4.68 6.60
C ALA A 227 -6.90 5.67 7.26
N GLU A 228 -6.66 5.55 8.57
CA GLU A 228 -5.68 6.37 9.29
C GLU A 228 -4.26 6.13 8.76
N ASP A 229 -3.86 4.86 8.62
CA ASP A 229 -2.54 4.50 8.11
C ASP A 229 -2.34 4.98 6.66
N ALA A 230 -3.39 4.86 5.83
CA ALA A 230 -3.35 5.38 4.46
C ALA A 230 -3.13 6.91 4.45
N GLY A 231 -3.85 7.65 5.32
CA GLY A 231 -3.67 9.09 5.47
C GLY A 231 -2.26 9.48 5.93
N LEU A 232 -1.69 8.74 6.89
CA LEU A 232 -0.33 8.98 7.39
C LEU A 232 0.73 8.76 6.31
N LEU A 233 0.64 7.66 5.58
CA LEU A 233 1.57 7.39 4.48
C LEU A 233 1.42 8.42 3.37
N THR A 234 0.20 8.78 2.98
CA THR A 234 0.00 9.82 1.97
C THR A 234 0.58 11.16 2.40
N ALA A 235 0.44 11.55 3.66
CA ALA A 235 1.06 12.78 4.18
C ALA A 235 2.58 12.75 4.15
N ALA A 236 3.21 11.60 4.42
CA ALA A 236 4.67 11.46 4.33
C ALA A 236 5.19 11.46 2.88
N LEU A 237 4.35 11.07 1.92
CA LEU A 237 4.73 10.90 0.53
C LEU A 237 4.32 12.05 -0.38
N ALA A 238 3.35 12.87 0.01
CA ALA A 238 2.82 13.94 -0.83
C ALA A 238 3.75 15.16 -0.89
N GLY A 239 3.67 15.91 -1.98
CA GLY A 239 4.32 17.21 -2.12
C GLY A 239 5.18 17.36 -3.38
N PRO A 240 5.66 18.59 -3.64
CA PRO A 240 6.37 18.94 -4.86
C PRO A 240 7.71 18.21 -4.98
N ASP A 241 8.09 17.87 -6.21
CA ASP A 241 9.37 17.27 -6.57
C ASP A 241 9.89 17.92 -7.85
N LEU A 242 11.13 18.42 -7.80
CA LEU A 242 11.76 19.10 -8.94
C LEU A 242 12.01 18.19 -10.15
N ARG A 243 11.84 16.89 -9.98
CA ARG A 243 12.05 15.88 -11.01
C ARG A 243 10.74 15.33 -11.60
N ASP A 244 9.60 15.86 -11.14
CA ASP A 244 8.25 15.55 -11.63
C ASP A 244 7.36 16.80 -11.63
N ASP A 245 7.29 17.45 -12.80
CA ASP A 245 6.53 18.68 -13.00
C ASP A 245 5.04 18.53 -12.66
N GLY A 246 4.49 17.31 -12.73
CA GLY A 246 3.10 17.02 -12.40
C GLY A 246 2.75 17.30 -10.93
N THR A 247 3.77 17.42 -10.07
CA THR A 247 3.59 17.65 -8.64
C THR A 247 3.41 19.11 -8.25
N PHE A 248 3.87 20.06 -9.07
CA PHE A 248 3.83 21.49 -8.73
C PHE A 248 2.43 22.10 -8.74
N GLN A 249 1.49 21.47 -9.45
CA GLN A 249 0.12 21.99 -9.61
C GLN A 249 -0.84 21.51 -8.51
N ARG A 250 -0.34 20.84 -7.46
CA ARG A 250 -1.18 20.22 -6.44
C ARG A 250 -1.10 20.96 -5.10
N PRO A 251 -2.25 21.10 -4.38
CA PRO A 251 -2.23 21.64 -3.05
C PRO A 251 -1.45 20.71 -2.11
N LEU A 252 -0.87 21.29 -1.06
CA LEU A 252 -0.27 20.49 0.01
C LEU A 252 -1.33 19.60 0.65
N PHE A 253 -0.97 18.33 0.86
CA PHE A 253 -1.84 17.39 1.55
C PHE A 253 -1.56 17.43 3.04
N HIS A 254 -2.60 17.69 3.82
CA HIS A 254 -2.54 17.65 5.28
C HIS A 254 -3.47 16.54 5.76
N PHE A 255 -2.91 15.57 6.50
CA PHE A 255 -3.71 14.55 7.15
C PHE A 255 -4.07 15.03 8.56
N ASP A 256 -5.36 15.30 8.78
CA ASP A 256 -5.89 15.70 10.08
C ASP A 256 -6.63 14.54 10.73
N ARG A 257 -6.01 13.95 11.75
CA ARG A 257 -6.60 12.84 12.54
C ARG A 257 -7.83 13.27 13.33
N SER A 258 -8.05 14.57 13.55
CA SER A 258 -9.21 15.07 14.29
C SER A 258 -10.51 15.03 13.47
N LEU A 259 -10.42 14.90 12.14
CA LEU A 259 -11.55 14.76 11.22
C LEU A 259 -12.11 13.33 11.23
N ALA A 260 -12.66 12.91 12.36
CA ALA A 260 -13.18 11.56 12.56
C ALA A 260 -14.68 11.41 12.26
N SER A 261 -15.41 12.51 12.00
CA SER A 261 -16.86 12.48 11.78
C SER A 261 -17.23 12.69 10.31
N VAL A 262 -18.18 11.89 9.84
CA VAL A 262 -18.83 12.05 8.52
C VAL A 262 -20.15 12.82 8.61
N ARG A 263 -20.49 13.37 9.78
CA ARG A 263 -21.74 14.12 9.97
C ARG A 263 -21.77 15.34 9.04
N GLY A 264 -22.83 15.47 8.25
CA GLY A 264 -23.00 16.56 7.29
C GLY A 264 -22.19 16.41 6.00
N VAL A 265 -21.31 15.41 5.89
CA VAL A 265 -20.60 15.12 4.64
C VAL A 265 -21.62 14.68 3.59
N ARG A 266 -21.57 15.30 2.41
CA ARG A 266 -22.44 14.97 1.28
C ARG A 266 -21.81 13.88 0.45
N ILE A 267 -22.52 12.76 0.30
CA ILE A 267 -22.06 11.58 -0.45
C ILE A 267 -23.04 11.32 -1.58
N ALA A 268 -22.53 11.33 -2.81
CA ALA A 268 -23.28 10.92 -3.98
C ALA A 268 -23.08 9.43 -4.24
N VAL A 269 -24.17 8.70 -4.47
CA VAL A 269 -24.14 7.27 -4.79
C VAL A 269 -24.66 7.09 -6.21
N MET A 270 -23.85 6.47 -7.07
CA MET A 270 -24.25 6.11 -8.43
C MET A 270 -25.36 5.07 -8.39
N ARG A 271 -26.39 5.24 -9.22
CA ARG A 271 -27.47 4.25 -9.30
C ARG A 271 -26.96 2.91 -9.86
N PRO A 272 -27.42 1.77 -9.34
CA PRO A 272 -27.05 0.45 -9.88
C PRO A 272 -27.33 0.28 -11.38
N ALA A 273 -28.34 0.97 -11.92
CA ALA A 273 -28.67 0.95 -13.34
C ALA A 273 -27.58 1.52 -14.26
N GLN A 274 -26.67 2.35 -13.75
CA GLN A 274 -25.54 2.92 -14.49
C GLN A 274 -24.22 2.17 -14.25
N TYR A 275 -24.24 1.03 -13.55
CA TYR A 275 -23.02 0.25 -13.36
C TYR A 275 -22.55 -0.30 -14.72
N PRO A 276 -21.26 -0.15 -15.09
CA PRO A 276 -20.73 -0.62 -16.37
C PRO A 276 -20.85 -2.13 -16.56
N LEU A 277 -20.88 -2.87 -15.45
CA LEU A 277 -20.94 -4.32 -15.41
C LEU A 277 -21.90 -4.78 -14.33
N PRO A 278 -22.53 -5.96 -14.49
CA PRO A 278 -23.29 -6.58 -13.43
C PRO A 278 -22.44 -6.77 -12.17
N VAL A 279 -23.01 -6.41 -11.02
CA VAL A 279 -22.40 -6.61 -9.70
C VAL A 279 -23.11 -7.77 -9.02
N SER A 280 -22.34 -8.67 -8.40
CA SER A 280 -22.91 -9.81 -7.68
C SER A 280 -23.72 -9.36 -6.45
N ASP A 281 -24.75 -10.14 -6.09
CA ASP A 281 -25.69 -9.76 -5.03
C ASP A 281 -25.02 -9.56 -3.67
N ASP A 282 -23.97 -10.32 -3.36
CA ASP A 282 -23.20 -10.19 -2.12
C ASP A 282 -22.44 -8.86 -2.05
N ILE A 283 -21.81 -8.42 -3.14
CA ILE A 283 -21.14 -7.12 -3.23
C ILE A 283 -22.14 -5.98 -3.22
N ALA A 284 -23.28 -6.12 -3.91
CA ALA A 284 -24.36 -5.13 -3.89
C ALA A 284 -24.90 -4.94 -2.46
N ARG A 285 -25.18 -6.04 -1.74
CA ARG A 285 -25.61 -5.99 -0.34
C ARG A 285 -24.57 -5.35 0.58
N ALA A 286 -23.30 -5.72 0.45
CA ALA A 286 -22.22 -5.15 1.27
C ALA A 286 -22.09 -3.62 1.04
N THR A 287 -22.18 -3.18 -0.21
CA THR A 287 -22.14 -1.76 -0.59
C THR A 287 -23.34 -1.01 0.00
N ASN A 288 -24.55 -1.55 -0.13
CA ASN A 288 -25.77 -0.95 0.42
C ASN A 288 -25.71 -0.84 1.96
N ASN A 289 -25.16 -1.86 2.63
CA ASN A 289 -24.93 -1.82 4.07
C ASN A 289 -23.94 -0.71 4.45
N ALA A 290 -22.84 -0.53 3.72
CA ALA A 290 -21.89 0.56 3.95
C ALA A 290 -22.54 1.94 3.77
N VAL A 291 -23.36 2.11 2.73
CA VAL A 291 -24.13 3.34 2.49
C VAL A 291 -25.11 3.63 3.63
N SER A 292 -25.81 2.60 4.14
CA SER A 292 -26.72 2.73 5.29
C SER A 292 -25.98 3.12 6.58
N THR A 293 -24.81 2.53 6.82
CA THR A 293 -23.94 2.90 7.95
C THR A 293 -23.52 4.36 7.86
N LEU A 294 -23.12 4.86 6.69
CA LEU A 294 -22.76 6.26 6.50
C LEU A 294 -23.92 7.22 6.80
N ARG A 295 -25.15 6.88 6.38
CA ARG A 295 -26.37 7.64 6.74
C ARG A 295 -26.56 7.67 8.27
N THR A 296 -26.42 6.53 8.93
CA THR A 296 -26.57 6.41 10.39
C THR A 296 -25.53 7.24 11.16
N LEU A 297 -24.31 7.35 10.61
CA LEU A 297 -23.25 8.21 11.15
C LEU A 297 -23.47 9.71 10.87
N GLY A 298 -24.54 10.08 10.16
CA GLY A 298 -24.95 11.46 9.91
C GLY A 298 -24.50 12.04 8.58
N ALA A 299 -23.98 11.22 7.64
CA ALA A 299 -23.70 11.67 6.29
C ALA A 299 -25.00 11.94 5.52
N ILE A 300 -24.98 12.94 4.64
CA ILE A 300 -26.08 13.28 3.74
C ILE A 300 -25.87 12.52 2.44
N VAL A 301 -26.58 11.40 2.28
CA VAL A 301 -26.41 10.52 1.11
C VAL A 301 -27.51 10.75 0.08
N THR A 302 -27.13 10.98 -1.16
CA THR A 302 -28.05 11.19 -2.29
C THR A 302 -27.69 10.24 -3.44
N GLU A 303 -28.68 9.57 -4.00
CA GLU A 303 -28.49 8.85 -5.26
C GLU A 303 -28.57 9.81 -6.43
N ILE A 304 -27.62 9.72 -7.36
CA ILE A 304 -27.56 10.60 -8.54
C ILE A 304 -27.35 9.78 -9.81
N ASP A 305 -27.84 10.34 -10.91
CA ASP A 305 -27.50 9.90 -12.25
C ASP A 305 -26.24 10.66 -12.70
N LEU A 306 -25.21 9.92 -13.09
CA LEU A 306 -24.00 10.52 -13.63
C LEU A 306 -24.25 11.07 -15.04
N PRO A 307 -23.58 12.16 -15.45
CA PRO A 307 -23.82 12.82 -16.73
C PRO A 307 -23.25 12.06 -17.93
N PHE A 308 -22.79 10.83 -17.73
CA PHE A 308 -22.23 9.94 -18.74
C PHE A 308 -22.52 8.48 -18.34
N ASP A 309 -22.72 7.64 -19.35
CA ASP A 309 -22.75 6.19 -19.20
C ASP A 309 -21.33 5.62 -19.39
N PHE A 310 -21.08 4.43 -18.87
CA PHE A 310 -19.76 3.76 -18.90
C PHE A 310 -19.69 2.65 -19.95
#